data_AF-A0A093YUQ6-F1
#
_entry.id   AF-A0A093YUQ6-F1
#
_cell.length_a   1.000
_cell.length_b   1.000
_cell.length_c   1.000
_cell.angle_alpha   90.00
_cell.angle_beta   90.00
_cell.angle_gamma   90.00
#
_symmetry.space_group_name_H-M   'P 1'
#
loop_
_entity.id
_entity.type
_entity.pdbx_description
1 polymer ?
#
loop_
_entity_poly.entity_id
_entity_poly.type
_entity_poly.pdbx_seq_one_letter_code
_entity_poly.pdbx_strand_id
1 'polypeptide(L)'
;ILGPNGSTLKALELLTECYILVQGNTVSAMGPYKGLKELRRIIEDCMSNIHPIYHIKELMIKRELAKDPELAGESWDRFLPHFKKRNLSKRRVPLKVTDKSKKIRTPFPPPQEKSKVDLQIESGEYFLNKSAKERAVQEDRLERQKEKKIEKLAKREKEFEAPEEDGEKKEKKRKRRAEGEEEEEKPKEKKKKKAKAAEGEEEEEKPKKKKKSKVEGEGESEKPKEKKKKRKSVAADEE
;
A
#
# COMPACT_ATOMS: atom_id res chain seq x y z
N ILE A 1 -8.18 38.93 -5.53
CA ILE A 1 -8.01 40.32 -5.03
C ILE A 1 -9.29 41.17 -5.11
N LEU A 2 -10.05 41.19 -6.22
CA LEU A 2 -11.27 42.02 -6.40
C LEU A 2 -12.30 41.94 -5.25
N GLY A 3 -12.58 40.72 -4.77
CA GLY A 3 -13.63 40.45 -3.79
C GLY A 3 -15.05 40.48 -4.39
N PRO A 4 -16.08 40.15 -3.59
CA PRO A 4 -17.47 40.19 -4.04
C PRO A 4 -17.85 41.63 -4.42
N ASN A 5 -18.49 41.78 -5.59
CA ASN A 5 -18.93 43.07 -6.15
C ASN A 5 -17.83 44.16 -6.19
N GLY A 6 -16.55 43.77 -6.31
CA GLY A 6 -15.41 44.71 -6.31
C GLY A 6 -15.11 45.38 -4.96
N SER A 7 -15.85 45.04 -3.90
CA SER A 7 -15.77 45.69 -2.57
C SER A 7 -14.36 45.70 -1.96
N THR A 8 -13.59 44.62 -2.15
CA THR A 8 -12.24 44.48 -1.60
C THR A 8 -11.23 45.33 -2.37
N LEU A 9 -11.38 45.46 -3.70
CA LEU A 9 -10.60 46.40 -4.50
C LEU A 9 -10.95 47.85 -4.11
N LYS A 10 -12.24 48.20 -4.02
CA LYS A 10 -12.65 49.58 -3.70
C LYS A 10 -12.23 50.01 -2.28
N ALA A 11 -12.24 49.09 -1.32
CA ALA A 11 -11.68 49.35 0.02
C ALA A 11 -10.17 49.63 -0.03
N LEU A 12 -9.41 48.91 -0.86
CA LEU A 12 -7.97 49.17 -1.03
C LEU A 12 -7.71 50.52 -1.71
N GLU A 13 -8.50 50.90 -2.73
CA GLU A 13 -8.38 52.23 -3.35
C GLU A 13 -8.57 53.36 -2.33
N LEU A 14 -9.62 53.27 -1.51
CA LEU A 14 -9.96 54.29 -0.51
C LEU A 14 -8.94 54.35 0.65
N LEU A 15 -8.36 53.21 1.04
CA LEU A 15 -7.39 53.17 2.14
C LEU A 15 -5.98 53.61 1.70
N THR A 16 -5.55 53.27 0.49
CA THR A 16 -4.21 53.55 -0.05
C THR A 16 -4.13 54.81 -0.93
N GLU A 17 -5.27 55.45 -1.20
CA GLU A 17 -5.39 56.63 -2.08
C GLU A 17 -4.83 56.38 -3.49
N CYS A 18 -4.90 55.12 -3.93
CA CYS A 18 -4.46 54.66 -5.24
C CYS A 18 -5.66 54.23 -6.10
N TYR A 19 -5.63 54.53 -7.39
CA TYR A 19 -6.47 53.88 -8.39
C TYR A 19 -5.89 52.51 -8.74
N ILE A 20 -6.71 51.45 -8.78
CA ILE A 20 -6.26 50.06 -8.96
C ILE A 20 -6.98 49.42 -10.14
N LEU A 21 -6.22 48.97 -11.15
CA LEU A 21 -6.76 48.32 -12.34
C LEU A 21 -6.16 46.92 -12.50
N VAL A 22 -6.99 45.89 -12.32
CA VAL A 22 -6.60 44.48 -12.48
C VAL A 22 -6.94 44.02 -13.91
N GLN A 23 -5.93 43.59 -14.67
CA GLN A 23 -6.06 43.24 -16.08
C GLN A 23 -5.39 41.89 -16.37
N GLY A 24 -6.19 40.84 -16.53
CA GLY A 24 -5.69 39.48 -16.76
C GLY A 24 -4.74 39.03 -15.64
N ASN A 25 -3.45 38.89 -15.96
CA ASN A 25 -2.40 38.45 -15.04
C ASN A 25 -1.67 39.61 -14.33
N THR A 26 -1.97 40.88 -14.67
CA THR A 26 -1.28 42.06 -14.12
C THR A 26 -2.18 42.92 -13.25
N VAL A 27 -1.57 43.73 -12.38
CA VAL A 27 -2.24 44.75 -11.59
C VAL A 27 -1.50 46.07 -11.81
N SER A 28 -2.15 47.01 -12.48
CA SER A 28 -1.69 48.38 -12.65
C SER A 28 -2.22 49.24 -11.51
N ALA A 29 -1.43 50.19 -11.04
CA ALA A 29 -1.84 51.12 -9.98
C ALA A 29 -1.21 52.50 -10.14
N MET A 30 -1.95 53.53 -9.74
CA MET A 30 -1.50 54.94 -9.76
C MET A 30 -1.91 55.61 -8.45
N GLY A 31 -0.99 56.33 -7.80
CA GLY A 31 -1.24 56.97 -6.51
C GLY A 31 0.03 57.40 -5.77
N PRO A 32 -0.06 57.80 -4.49
CA PRO A 32 1.08 58.26 -3.72
C PRO A 32 2.08 57.12 -3.40
N TYR A 33 3.37 57.44 -3.34
CA TYR A 33 4.44 56.45 -3.12
C TYR A 33 4.24 55.55 -1.89
N LYS A 34 3.71 56.10 -0.78
CA LYS A 34 3.36 55.31 0.43
C LYS A 34 2.29 54.26 0.11
N GLY A 35 1.18 54.69 -0.49
CA GLY A 35 0.08 53.81 -0.90
C GLY A 35 0.52 52.74 -1.90
N LEU A 36 1.31 53.10 -2.93
CA LEU A 36 1.86 52.13 -3.89
C LEU A 36 2.78 51.09 -3.23
N LYS A 37 3.58 51.48 -2.24
CA LYS A 37 4.46 50.57 -1.50
C LYS A 37 3.67 49.58 -0.63
N GLU A 38 2.59 50.03 0.00
CA GLU A 38 1.67 49.15 0.76
C GLU A 38 0.87 48.25 -0.18
N LEU A 39 0.27 48.81 -1.23
CA LEU A 39 -0.49 48.09 -2.25
C LEU A 39 0.32 46.95 -2.88
N ARG A 40 1.58 47.21 -3.26
CA ARG A 40 2.47 46.19 -3.82
C ARG A 40 2.59 44.99 -2.89
N ARG A 41 2.88 45.23 -1.61
CA ARG A 41 2.96 44.17 -0.59
C ARG A 41 1.64 43.41 -0.48
N ILE A 42 0.50 44.11 -0.46
CA ILE A 42 -0.83 43.50 -0.37
C ILE A 42 -1.14 42.61 -1.58
N ILE A 43 -0.67 42.98 -2.78
CA ILE A 43 -0.80 42.15 -3.99
C ILE A 43 0.10 40.90 -3.88
N GLU A 44 1.37 41.07 -3.50
CA GLU A 44 2.34 39.97 -3.34
C GLU A 44 1.90 38.97 -2.24
N ASP A 45 1.45 39.46 -1.09
CA ASP A 45 0.86 38.67 -0.01
C ASP A 45 -0.47 37.99 -0.46
N CYS A 46 -1.32 38.68 -1.24
CA CYS A 46 -2.56 38.12 -1.80
C CYS A 46 -2.31 36.94 -2.77
N MET A 47 -1.24 36.99 -3.57
CA MET A 47 -0.83 35.86 -4.42
C MET A 47 -0.19 34.74 -3.58
N SER A 48 0.44 35.08 -2.46
CA SER A 48 1.05 34.15 -1.50
C SER A 48 0.05 33.43 -0.57
N ASN A 49 -1.24 33.42 -0.92
CA ASN A 49 -2.32 32.76 -0.18
C ASN A 49 -2.53 33.36 1.24
N ILE A 50 -2.44 34.68 1.35
CA ILE A 50 -2.89 35.49 2.48
C ILE A 50 -4.11 36.29 2.01
N HIS A 51 -5.21 36.30 2.76
CA HIS A 51 -6.43 36.97 2.28
C HIS A 51 -6.34 38.50 2.46
N PRO A 52 -6.62 39.33 1.42
CA PRO A 52 -6.41 40.78 1.48
C PRO A 52 -7.23 41.50 2.56
N ILE A 53 -8.30 40.87 3.06
CA ILE A 53 -9.07 41.39 4.22
C ILE A 53 -8.21 41.58 5.48
N TYR A 54 -7.11 40.82 5.63
CA TYR A 54 -6.21 40.97 6.77
C TYR A 54 -5.43 42.29 6.70
N HIS A 55 -4.92 42.64 5.52
CA HIS A 55 -4.26 43.94 5.30
C HIS A 55 -5.24 45.10 5.27
N ILE A 56 -6.48 44.91 4.79
CA ILE A 56 -7.53 45.94 4.92
C ILE A 56 -7.76 46.28 6.40
N LYS A 57 -7.87 45.26 7.28
CA LYS A 57 -7.98 45.49 8.73
C LYS A 57 -6.72 46.11 9.34
N GLU A 58 -5.54 45.69 8.88
CA GLU A 58 -4.25 46.28 9.28
C GLU A 58 -4.17 47.78 8.92
N LEU A 59 -4.53 48.15 7.69
CA LEU A 59 -4.56 49.53 7.19
C LEU A 59 -5.62 50.38 7.90
N MET A 60 -6.83 49.85 8.12
CA MET A 60 -7.87 50.55 8.89
C MET A 60 -7.36 50.91 10.29
N ILE A 61 -6.78 49.95 11.02
CA ILE A 61 -6.25 50.20 12.37
C ILE A 61 -5.10 51.20 12.34
N LYS A 62 -4.15 51.08 11.40
CA LYS A 62 -3.09 52.09 11.22
C LYS A 62 -3.63 53.49 10.92
N ARG A 63 -4.69 53.60 10.11
CA ARG A 63 -5.29 54.89 9.72
C ARG A 63 -6.09 55.55 10.84
N GLU A 64 -6.56 54.77 11.82
CA GLU A 64 -7.09 55.31 13.08
C GLU A 64 -5.93 55.71 14.03
N LEU A 65 -4.99 54.82 14.31
CA LEU A 65 -3.83 55.10 15.20
C LEU A 65 -2.97 56.28 14.73
N ALA A 66 -2.90 56.54 13.42
CA ALA A 66 -2.22 57.70 12.84
C ALA A 66 -2.89 59.05 13.12
N LYS A 67 -4.10 59.07 13.69
CA LYS A 67 -4.80 60.28 14.15
C LYS A 67 -4.42 60.66 15.58
N ASP A 68 -4.04 59.67 16.40
CA ASP A 68 -3.76 59.85 17.82
C ASP A 68 -2.31 60.34 18.01
N PRO A 69 -2.09 61.61 18.40
CA PRO A 69 -0.75 62.20 18.41
C PRO A 69 0.16 61.58 19.47
N GLU A 70 -0.42 61.07 20.56
CA GLU A 70 0.31 60.43 21.67
C GLU A 70 1.02 59.14 21.24
N LEU A 71 0.41 58.36 20.33
CA LEU A 71 0.94 57.08 19.86
C LEU A 71 1.90 57.21 18.66
N ALA A 72 2.12 58.42 18.14
CA ALA A 72 2.95 58.64 16.95
C ALA A 72 4.44 58.27 17.15
N GLY A 73 4.92 58.23 18.39
CA GLY A 73 6.28 57.81 18.75
C GLY A 73 6.44 56.33 19.10
N GLU A 74 5.35 55.55 19.21
CA GLU A 74 5.36 54.18 19.72
C GLU A 74 5.25 53.09 18.64
N SER A 75 5.64 51.86 19.00
CA SER A 75 5.49 50.69 18.13
C SER A 75 4.05 50.14 18.14
N TRP A 76 3.30 50.42 17.07
CA TRP A 76 1.89 50.02 16.93
C TRP A 76 1.64 48.49 16.88
N ASP A 77 2.68 47.66 16.86
CA ASP A 77 2.59 46.20 16.62
C ASP A 77 1.64 45.47 17.59
N ARG A 78 1.48 45.99 18.81
CA ARG A 78 0.53 45.49 19.84
C ARG A 78 -0.94 45.56 19.40
N PHE A 79 -1.28 46.50 18.53
CA PHE A 79 -2.62 46.75 18.02
C PHE A 79 -2.87 46.10 16.64
N LEU A 80 -1.81 45.67 15.94
CA LEU A 80 -1.90 45.10 14.60
C LEU A 80 -2.37 43.62 14.64
N PRO A 81 -3.48 43.26 13.96
CA PRO A 81 -3.98 41.88 13.97
C PRO A 81 -3.03 40.88 13.31
N HIS A 82 -2.30 40.13 14.12
CA HIS A 82 -1.36 39.09 13.69
C HIS A 82 -2.07 37.84 13.12
N PHE A 83 -2.52 37.91 11.86
CA PHE A 83 -3.09 36.78 11.12
C PHE A 83 -2.04 35.76 10.63
N LYS A 84 -1.24 35.24 11.56
CA LYS A 84 -0.31 34.12 11.31
C LYS A 84 -1.11 32.86 10.94
N LYS A 85 -0.80 32.29 9.77
CA LYS A 85 -1.43 31.06 9.26
C LYS A 85 -1.22 29.91 10.24
N ARG A 86 -2.29 29.47 10.92
CA ARG A 86 -2.29 28.36 11.89
C ARG A 86 -2.14 27.01 11.18
N ASN A 87 -0.94 26.73 10.68
CA ASN A 87 -0.56 25.40 10.23
C ASN A 87 -0.58 24.46 11.44
N LEU A 88 -1.52 23.51 11.52
CA LEU A 88 -1.42 22.41 12.48
C LEU A 88 -0.22 21.55 12.07
N SER A 89 0.92 21.78 12.73
CA SER A 89 2.22 21.17 12.41
C SER A 89 2.18 19.63 12.43
N LYS A 90 1.29 19.05 13.22
CA LYS A 90 1.06 17.61 13.34
C LYS A 90 -0.19 17.19 12.56
N ARG A 91 -0.07 17.05 11.23
CA ARG A 91 -1.06 16.29 10.45
C ARG A 91 -1.03 14.82 10.91
N ARG A 92 -2.18 14.24 11.25
CA ARG A 92 -2.27 12.82 11.64
C ARG A 92 -1.70 11.95 10.51
N VAL A 93 -0.62 11.23 10.80
CA VAL A 93 0.01 10.27 9.88
C VAL A 93 -0.95 9.09 9.68
N PRO A 94 -1.22 8.64 8.44
CA PRO A 94 -2.04 7.46 8.20
C PRO A 94 -1.30 6.19 8.65
N LEU A 95 -2.03 5.20 9.16
CA LEU A 95 -1.48 3.91 9.61
C LEU A 95 -0.66 3.17 8.53
N LYS A 96 -0.94 3.45 7.25
CA LYS A 96 -0.20 2.91 6.10
C LYS A 96 0.41 4.06 5.29
N VAL A 97 1.60 4.50 5.71
CA VAL A 97 2.44 5.38 4.89
C VAL A 97 2.89 4.61 3.65
N THR A 98 2.95 5.26 2.49
CA THR A 98 3.47 4.66 1.25
C THR A 98 4.83 5.25 0.92
N ASP A 99 5.87 4.45 1.16
CA ASP A 99 7.26 4.87 0.93
C ASP A 99 7.50 5.10 -0.56
N LYS A 100 7.70 6.36 -0.95
CA LYS A 100 7.88 6.73 -2.37
C LYS A 100 9.18 6.16 -2.95
N SER A 101 10.18 5.86 -2.11
CA SER A 101 11.42 5.17 -2.51
C SER A 101 11.17 3.80 -3.13
N LYS A 102 10.10 3.10 -2.75
CA LYS A 102 9.69 1.80 -3.32
C LYS A 102 8.99 1.94 -4.69
N LYS A 103 8.76 3.16 -5.17
CA LYS A 103 8.13 3.46 -6.47
C LYS A 103 9.11 4.20 -7.38
N ILE A 104 10.20 3.52 -7.73
CA ILE A 104 11.18 4.01 -8.70
C ILE A 104 10.48 4.24 -10.04
N ARG A 105 10.68 5.42 -10.65
CA ARG A 105 10.10 5.77 -11.95
C ARG A 105 10.84 5.01 -13.05
N THR A 106 10.24 3.94 -13.56
CA THR A 106 10.62 3.36 -14.85
C THR A 106 10.10 4.27 -15.98
N PRO A 107 10.87 4.48 -17.06
CA PRO A 107 10.39 5.21 -18.23
C PRO A 107 9.47 4.36 -19.12
N PHE A 108 9.66 3.03 -19.09
CA PHE A 108 8.81 2.07 -19.79
C PHE A 108 7.59 1.70 -18.92
N PRO A 109 6.41 1.51 -19.55
CA PRO A 109 5.26 0.92 -18.87
C PRO A 109 5.54 -0.56 -18.56
N PRO A 110 4.84 -1.16 -17.56
CA PRO A 110 4.85 -2.61 -17.40
C PRO A 110 4.22 -3.30 -18.63
N PRO A 111 4.57 -4.56 -18.92
CA PRO A 111 3.88 -5.34 -19.93
C PRO A 111 2.39 -5.49 -19.57
N GLN A 112 1.54 -5.57 -20.60
CA GLN A 112 0.11 -5.80 -20.40
C GLN A 112 -0.13 -7.24 -19.93
N GLU A 113 -1.16 -7.46 -19.12
CA GLU A 113 -1.62 -8.81 -18.76
C GLU A 113 -2.18 -9.49 -20.03
N LYS A 114 -1.63 -10.66 -20.37
CA LYS A 114 -1.99 -11.40 -21.59
C LYS A 114 -3.45 -11.84 -21.55
N SER A 115 -4.15 -11.81 -22.69
CA SER A 115 -5.54 -12.27 -22.75
C SER A 115 -5.63 -13.78 -22.60
N LYS A 116 -6.84 -14.28 -22.31
CA LYS A 116 -7.11 -15.73 -22.26
C LYS A 116 -6.85 -16.43 -23.59
N VAL A 117 -6.95 -15.72 -24.71
CA VAL A 117 -6.67 -16.27 -26.05
C VAL A 117 -5.16 -16.37 -26.25
N ASP A 118 -4.40 -15.33 -25.90
CA ASP A 118 -2.94 -15.33 -26.00
C ASP A 118 -2.34 -16.45 -25.14
N LEU A 119 -2.80 -16.62 -23.91
CA LEU A 119 -2.37 -17.70 -23.01
C LEU A 119 -2.63 -19.11 -23.60
N GLN A 120 -3.73 -19.29 -24.35
CA GLN A 120 -4.05 -20.56 -25.01
C GLN A 120 -3.26 -20.76 -26.31
N ILE A 121 -2.88 -19.68 -27.00
CA ILE A 121 -1.98 -19.73 -28.16
C ILE A 121 -0.57 -20.08 -27.69
N GLU A 122 -0.10 -19.49 -26.58
CA GLU A 122 1.20 -19.76 -25.97
C GLU A 122 1.31 -21.18 -25.38
N SER A 123 0.24 -21.73 -24.79
CA SER A 123 0.22 -23.14 -24.35
C SER A 123 0.00 -24.14 -25.50
N GLY A 124 -0.21 -23.66 -26.73
CA GLY A 124 -0.56 -24.48 -27.90
C GLY A 124 -1.97 -25.07 -27.86
N GLU A 125 -2.66 -25.02 -26.72
CA GLU A 125 -4.02 -25.52 -26.53
C GLU A 125 -5.00 -24.95 -27.55
N TYR A 126 -4.87 -23.67 -27.93
CA TYR A 126 -5.80 -23.01 -28.85
C TYR A 126 -6.02 -23.80 -30.14
N PHE A 127 -4.95 -24.38 -30.70
CA PHE A 127 -4.96 -25.14 -31.94
C PHE A 127 -5.47 -26.58 -31.79
N LEU A 128 -5.58 -27.11 -30.55
CA LEU A 128 -6.05 -28.47 -30.31
C LEU A 128 -7.58 -28.57 -30.38
N ASN A 129 -8.08 -29.44 -31.25
CA ASN A 129 -9.49 -29.82 -31.30
C ASN A 129 -9.99 -30.36 -29.94
N LYS A 130 -11.29 -30.20 -29.66
CA LYS A 130 -11.90 -30.61 -28.37
C LYS A 130 -11.61 -32.08 -28.02
N SER A 131 -11.67 -32.99 -29.00
CA SER A 131 -11.36 -34.41 -28.85
C SER A 131 -9.87 -34.74 -28.71
N ALA A 132 -8.96 -33.79 -28.97
CA ALA A 132 -7.54 -33.90 -28.62
C ALA A 132 -7.30 -33.44 -27.18
N LYS A 133 -7.90 -32.30 -26.79
CA LYS A 133 -7.90 -31.82 -25.40
C LYS A 133 -8.48 -32.85 -24.42
N GLU A 134 -9.60 -33.49 -24.79
CA GLU A 134 -10.24 -34.53 -23.98
C GLU A 134 -9.40 -35.80 -23.85
N ARG A 135 -8.56 -36.14 -24.84
CA ARG A 135 -7.59 -37.26 -24.75
C ARG A 135 -6.43 -36.92 -23.84
N ALA A 136 -5.79 -35.76 -24.02
CA ALA A 136 -4.72 -35.29 -23.12
C ALA A 136 -5.18 -35.28 -21.65
N VAL A 137 -6.39 -34.78 -21.36
CA VAL A 137 -6.99 -34.79 -20.00
C VAL A 137 -7.29 -36.20 -19.46
N GLN A 138 -7.48 -37.19 -20.33
CA GLN A 138 -7.61 -38.60 -19.93
C GLN A 138 -6.24 -39.25 -19.68
N GLU A 139 -5.24 -38.95 -20.51
CA GLU A 139 -3.85 -39.39 -20.35
C GLU A 139 -3.26 -38.84 -19.03
N ASP A 140 -3.36 -37.52 -18.80
CA ASP A 140 -3.11 -36.82 -17.53
C ASP A 140 -3.71 -37.56 -16.31
N ARG A 141 -4.95 -38.01 -16.46
CA ARG A 141 -5.72 -38.66 -15.39
C ARG A 141 -5.25 -40.09 -15.15
N LEU A 142 -4.88 -40.82 -16.20
CA LEU A 142 -4.33 -42.17 -16.11
C LEU A 142 -2.92 -42.14 -15.52
N GLU A 143 -2.10 -41.15 -15.86
CA GLU A 143 -0.75 -40.97 -15.30
C GLU A 143 -0.82 -40.61 -13.81
N ARG A 144 -1.64 -39.63 -13.43
CA ARG A 144 -1.93 -39.34 -12.00
C ARG A 144 -2.57 -40.50 -11.24
N GLN A 145 -3.09 -41.52 -11.92
CA GLN A 145 -3.50 -42.79 -11.29
C GLN A 145 -2.36 -43.81 -11.22
N LYS A 146 -1.46 -43.88 -12.20
CA LYS A 146 -0.23 -44.70 -12.15
C LYS A 146 0.67 -44.22 -11.01
N GLU A 147 0.96 -42.92 -10.95
CA GLU A 147 1.72 -42.27 -9.86
C GLU A 147 1.16 -42.67 -8.48
N LYS A 148 -0.15 -42.50 -8.27
CA LYS A 148 -0.80 -42.81 -6.99
C LYS A 148 -0.91 -44.30 -6.69
N LYS A 149 -0.75 -45.19 -7.68
CA LYS A 149 -0.56 -46.63 -7.45
C LYS A 149 0.88 -46.91 -7.01
N ILE A 150 1.87 -46.33 -7.70
CA ILE A 150 3.29 -46.45 -7.35
C ILE A 150 3.56 -45.90 -5.94
N GLU A 151 3.06 -44.71 -5.60
CA GLU A 151 3.12 -44.16 -4.24
C GLU A 151 2.54 -45.12 -3.18
N LYS A 152 1.43 -45.81 -3.49
CA LYS A 152 0.78 -46.73 -2.56
C LYS A 152 1.52 -48.06 -2.44
N LEU A 153 2.13 -48.54 -3.52
CA LEU A 153 3.00 -49.71 -3.50
C LEU A 153 4.26 -49.41 -2.69
N ALA A 154 4.97 -48.31 -2.98
CA ALA A 154 6.15 -47.89 -2.23
C ALA A 154 5.89 -47.55 -0.75
N LYS A 155 4.67 -47.12 -0.39
CA LYS A 155 4.25 -46.98 1.02
C LYS A 155 4.01 -48.34 1.67
N ARG A 156 3.32 -49.25 0.97
CA ARG A 156 3.07 -50.61 1.44
C ARG A 156 4.35 -51.43 1.58
N GLU A 157 5.29 -51.32 0.64
CA GLU A 157 6.60 -51.99 0.70
C GLU A 157 7.35 -51.59 1.97
N LYS A 158 7.34 -50.29 2.32
CA LYS A 158 7.87 -49.75 3.58
C LYS A 158 7.07 -50.11 4.85
N GLU A 159 5.88 -50.69 4.70
CA GLU A 159 5.10 -51.29 5.81
C GLU A 159 5.40 -52.80 5.95
N PHE A 160 6.06 -53.43 4.98
CA PHE A 160 6.50 -54.83 4.99
C PHE A 160 8.00 -55.00 5.27
N GLU A 161 8.81 -53.98 5.03
CA GLU A 161 10.18 -53.90 5.56
C GLU A 161 10.11 -53.78 7.10
N ALA A 162 10.78 -54.69 7.81
CA ALA A 162 10.88 -54.61 9.26
C ALA A 162 11.72 -53.38 9.64
N PRO A 163 11.29 -52.56 10.62
CA PRO A 163 12.11 -51.45 11.12
C PRO A 163 13.49 -51.96 11.57
N GLU A 164 14.56 -51.27 11.16
CA GLU A 164 15.90 -51.60 11.62
C GLU A 164 16.00 -51.39 13.14
N GLU A 165 16.25 -52.47 13.89
CA GLU A 165 16.46 -52.39 15.34
C GLU A 165 17.87 -51.87 15.65
N ASP A 166 17.96 -50.72 16.33
CA ASP A 166 19.23 -50.20 16.88
C ASP A 166 19.80 -51.19 17.90
N GLY A 167 20.77 -52.00 17.45
CA GLY A 167 21.37 -53.11 18.20
C GLY A 167 22.29 -52.71 19.36
N GLU A 168 21.76 -52.02 20.38
CA GLU A 168 22.49 -51.78 21.62
C GLU A 168 22.73 -53.08 22.42
N LYS A 169 23.98 -53.25 22.85
CA LYS A 169 24.52 -54.49 23.41
C LYS A 169 23.85 -54.87 24.73
N LYS A 170 23.43 -56.14 24.87
CA LYS A 170 23.20 -56.78 26.18
C LYS A 170 24.09 -58.00 26.38
N GLU A 171 25.25 -57.78 26.99
CA GLU A 171 25.96 -58.86 27.68
C GLU A 171 25.16 -59.34 28.90
N LYS A 172 24.93 -60.66 29.02
CA LYS A 172 25.31 -61.46 30.21
C LYS A 172 24.98 -62.96 30.09
N LYS A 173 25.85 -63.66 29.36
CA LYS A 173 26.58 -64.86 29.84
C LYS A 173 25.93 -65.66 30.99
N ARG A 174 25.25 -66.76 30.67
CA ARG A 174 25.09 -67.92 31.57
C ARG A 174 25.79 -69.15 30.96
N LYS A 175 26.90 -69.58 31.57
CA LYS A 175 27.58 -70.84 31.22
C LYS A 175 26.93 -72.03 31.94
N ARG A 176 26.60 -73.09 31.20
CA ARG A 176 26.83 -74.49 31.59
C ARG A 176 27.40 -75.24 30.35
N ARG A 177 28.11 -76.34 30.58
CA ARG A 177 28.85 -77.13 29.56
C ARG A 177 28.07 -78.39 29.17
N ALA A 178 28.23 -78.82 27.92
CA ALA A 178 28.46 -80.21 27.48
C ALA A 178 29.02 -80.19 26.04
N GLU A 179 29.54 -81.32 25.57
CA GLU A 179 30.23 -81.59 24.28
C GLU A 179 29.32 -81.43 23.03
N GLY A 180 29.82 -81.37 21.78
CA GLY A 180 31.20 -81.45 21.25
C GLY A 180 31.28 -81.28 19.71
N GLU A 181 32.50 -81.40 19.14
CA GLU A 181 32.90 -81.55 17.70
C GLU A 181 32.46 -80.44 16.71
N GLU A 182 33.37 -79.65 16.10
CA GLU A 182 34.11 -79.83 14.81
C GLU A 182 33.22 -79.63 13.55
N GLU A 183 33.61 -78.93 12.47
CA GLU A 183 34.91 -78.82 11.75
C GLU A 183 35.22 -77.38 11.19
N GLU A 184 36.30 -77.21 10.41
CA GLU A 184 36.84 -75.97 9.78
C GLU A 184 36.06 -75.50 8.51
N GLU A 185 36.36 -74.44 7.71
CA GLU A 185 37.55 -73.59 7.43
C GLU A 185 37.22 -72.10 7.10
N LYS A 186 38.25 -71.23 6.98
CA LYS A 186 38.23 -69.90 6.29
C LYS A 186 39.60 -69.47 5.74
N PRO A 187 39.66 -68.91 4.51
CA PRO A 187 40.22 -67.55 4.30
C PRO A 187 39.36 -66.69 3.33
N LYS A 188 39.22 -65.36 3.41
CA LYS A 188 40.14 -64.19 3.52
C LYS A 188 40.94 -63.87 2.23
N GLU A 189 41.22 -62.60 1.87
CA GLU A 189 40.78 -61.29 2.40
C GLU A 189 39.90 -60.54 1.36
N LYS A 190 40.23 -59.48 0.59
CA LYS A 190 41.41 -58.58 0.44
C LYS A 190 40.93 -57.13 0.22
N LYS A 191 41.17 -56.21 1.16
CA LYS A 191 40.85 -54.76 1.02
C LYS A 191 41.76 -54.04 0.01
N LYS A 192 41.29 -52.94 -0.61
CA LYS A 192 41.83 -51.56 -0.45
C LYS A 192 41.29 -50.50 -1.45
N LYS A 193 40.74 -49.41 -0.88
CA LYS A 193 40.82 -48.00 -1.35
C LYS A 193 40.12 -47.68 -2.70
N LYS A 194 39.80 -46.42 -3.03
CA LYS A 194 40.06 -45.10 -2.40
C LYS A 194 38.88 -44.14 -2.65
N ALA A 195 38.71 -43.13 -1.80
CA ALA A 195 37.61 -42.15 -1.91
C ALA A 195 37.88 -41.00 -2.90
N LYS A 196 36.78 -40.47 -3.49
CA LYS A 196 36.49 -39.06 -3.88
C LYS A 196 35.21 -39.04 -4.75
N ALA A 197 34.41 -37.98 -4.86
CA ALA A 197 34.06 -36.82 -4.00
C ALA A 197 33.03 -35.94 -4.75
N ALA A 198 32.27 -35.09 -4.04
CA ALA A 198 31.33 -34.09 -4.58
C ALA A 198 30.14 -34.67 -5.39
N GLU A 199 29.00 -34.01 -5.59
CA GLU A 199 28.29 -32.83 -5.01
C GLU A 199 26.78 -33.24 -5.02
N GLY A 200 25.79 -32.59 -4.42
CA GLY A 200 25.51 -31.25 -3.89
C GLY A 200 23.97 -31.13 -3.77
N GLU A 201 23.41 -29.95 -3.43
CA GLU A 201 21.95 -29.66 -3.35
C GLU A 201 21.18 -30.50 -2.29
N GLU A 202 20.93 -30.02 -1.07
CA GLU A 202 20.03 -28.94 -0.60
C GLU A 202 18.52 -29.16 -0.88
N GLU A 203 17.70 -28.94 0.15
CA GLU A 203 16.26 -29.26 0.17
C GLU A 203 15.37 -28.11 -0.35
N GLU A 204 14.32 -28.44 -1.12
CA GLU A 204 13.26 -27.46 -1.48
C GLU A 204 12.08 -27.49 -0.47
N GLU A 205 11.86 -26.37 0.23
CA GLU A 205 10.83 -26.23 1.28
C GLU A 205 9.39 -26.23 0.71
N LYS A 206 8.53 -27.17 1.15
CA LYS A 206 7.13 -27.24 0.68
C LYS A 206 6.17 -26.30 1.44
N PRO A 207 5.33 -25.51 0.73
CA PRO A 207 4.58 -24.41 1.33
C PRO A 207 3.32 -24.79 2.14
N LYS A 208 3.02 -23.94 3.13
CA LYS A 208 1.98 -24.12 4.17
C LYS A 208 0.54 -24.03 3.62
N LYS A 209 -0.30 -25.03 3.92
CA LYS A 209 -1.77 -24.94 3.73
C LYS A 209 -2.46 -24.36 4.96
N LYS A 210 -3.30 -23.34 4.74
CA LYS A 210 -4.07 -22.64 5.79
C LYS A 210 -5.24 -23.50 6.28
N LYS A 211 -5.36 -23.74 7.59
CA LYS A 211 -6.64 -24.08 8.23
C LYS A 211 -7.44 -22.79 8.50
N LYS A 212 -8.76 -22.80 8.28
CA LYS A 212 -9.66 -21.75 8.77
C LYS A 212 -9.91 -21.94 10.26
N SER A 213 -9.84 -20.87 11.04
CA SER A 213 -10.40 -20.83 12.38
C SER A 213 -11.92 -20.67 12.34
N LYS A 214 -12.62 -21.37 13.24
CA LYS A 214 -13.99 -21.06 13.66
C LYS A 214 -13.91 -20.65 15.12
N VAL A 215 -14.38 -19.47 15.46
CA VAL A 215 -14.60 -19.01 16.84
C VAL A 215 -15.97 -18.33 16.85
N GLU A 216 -16.78 -18.66 17.84
CA GLU A 216 -18.09 -18.06 18.10
C GLU A 216 -17.95 -17.08 19.27
N GLY A 217 -18.67 -15.96 19.23
CA GLY A 217 -18.44 -14.83 20.14
C GLY A 217 -19.31 -13.62 19.82
N GLU A 218 -20.56 -13.71 20.27
CA GLU A 218 -21.56 -12.70 20.68
C GLU A 218 -21.29 -11.18 20.52
N GLY A 219 -22.39 -10.43 20.38
CA GLY A 219 -22.50 -9.07 20.94
C GLY A 219 -22.35 -7.88 19.98
N GLU A 220 -23.45 -7.49 19.31
CA GLU A 220 -24.23 -6.26 19.63
C GLU A 220 -25.13 -5.82 18.45
N SER A 221 -26.17 -5.05 18.75
CA SER A 221 -27.26 -4.72 17.81
C SER A 221 -27.46 -3.20 17.67
N GLU A 222 -27.42 -2.67 16.45
CA GLU A 222 -27.95 -1.33 16.17
C GLU A 222 -28.64 -1.19 14.79
N LYS A 223 -29.45 -0.14 14.64
CA LYS A 223 -30.60 -0.12 13.72
C LYS A 223 -30.29 0.34 12.28
N PRO A 224 -31.02 -0.15 11.26
CA PRO A 224 -30.95 0.36 9.90
C PRO A 224 -31.59 1.76 9.78
N LYS A 225 -31.06 2.59 8.86
CA LYS A 225 -31.48 3.99 8.67
C LYS A 225 -32.73 4.13 7.78
N GLU A 226 -33.52 5.17 8.04
CA GLU A 226 -34.80 5.45 7.36
C GLU A 226 -34.67 5.70 5.84
N LYS A 227 -35.69 5.26 5.08
CA LYS A 227 -35.91 5.66 3.69
C LYS A 227 -36.82 6.91 3.63
N LYS A 228 -36.25 8.11 3.46
CA LYS A 228 -37.05 9.32 3.20
C LYS A 228 -37.74 9.25 1.82
N LYS A 229 -39.05 8.95 1.82
CA LYS A 229 -39.92 9.10 0.64
C LYS A 229 -40.04 10.59 0.27
N LYS A 230 -39.50 11.00 -0.88
CA LYS A 230 -39.95 12.25 -1.52
C LYS A 230 -41.35 12.02 -2.11
N ARG A 231 -42.37 12.67 -1.56
CA ARG A 231 -43.68 12.83 -2.24
C ARG A 231 -43.48 13.91 -3.31
N LYS A 232 -43.86 13.63 -4.56
CA LYS A 232 -43.95 14.63 -5.63
C LYS A 232 -45.41 15.06 -5.72
N SER A 233 -45.71 16.31 -5.38
CA SER A 233 -47.04 16.89 -5.59
C SER A 233 -47.26 17.11 -7.08
N VAL A 234 -48.48 16.83 -7.54
CA VAL A 234 -48.95 17.13 -8.90
C VAL A 234 -50.35 17.75 -8.77
N ALA A 235 -50.42 19.02 -9.15
CA ALA A 235 -51.61 19.86 -9.34
C ALA A 235 -51.07 21.16 -9.97
N ALA A 236 -51.71 21.78 -10.95
CA ALA A 236 -52.74 21.29 -11.87
C ALA A 236 -52.51 21.98 -13.23
N ASP A 237 -53.33 21.67 -14.23
CA ASP A 237 -54.17 22.62 -14.99
C ASP A 237 -54.73 21.94 -16.25
N GLU A 238 -55.80 22.51 -16.81
CA GLU A 238 -56.58 21.97 -17.93
C GLU A 238 -56.38 22.82 -19.22
N GLU A 239 -56.99 22.36 -20.33
CA GLU A 239 -56.88 22.81 -21.74
C GLU A 239 -55.74 22.20 -22.58
#